data_AF-A0A7S2GYY1-F1
#
_entry.id   AF-A0A7S2GYY1-F1
#
_cell.length_a   1.000
_cell.length_b   1.000
_cell.length_c   1.000
_cell.angle_alpha   90.00
_cell.angle_beta   90.00
_cell.angle_gamma   90.00
#
_symmetry.space_group_name_H-M   'P 1'
#
loop_
_entity.id
_entity.type
_entity.pdbx_description
1 polymer ?
#
loop_
_entity_poly.entity_id
_entity_poly.type
_entity_poly.pdbx_seq_one_letter_code
_entity_poly.pdbx_strand_id
1 'polypeptide(L)'
;MQSLGFDALDYQPDELLVFVDLVMKHTGCVDLCNIPCERLRSWTCAAKWQYHENPFHNWYHGFSVFQMCYYQLHTAPLQDVFSALDVFGLLIASLCHDL
;
A
#
# COMPACT_ATOMS: atom_id res chain seq x y z
N MET A 1 6.92 9.08 2.35
CA MET A 1 5.63 8.40 2.10
C MET A 1 4.39 9.24 2.44
N GLN A 2 4.42 10.23 3.34
CA GLN A 2 3.24 11.07 3.67
C GLN A 2 3.25 12.44 2.95
N SER A 3 3.64 12.48 1.67
CA SER A 3 3.71 13.73 0.91
C SER A 3 3.28 13.50 -0.53
N LEU A 4 2.68 14.52 -1.15
CA LEU A 4 2.43 14.55 -2.61
C LEU A 4 3.71 14.64 -3.43
N GLY A 5 4.83 15.06 -2.81
CA GLY A 5 6.15 15.07 -3.44
C GLY A 5 6.92 13.76 -3.29
N PHE A 6 6.27 12.69 -2.82
CA PHE A 6 6.90 11.37 -2.82
C PHE A 6 6.89 10.80 -4.25
N ASP A 7 8.05 10.44 -4.77
CA ASP A 7 8.19 9.77 -6.07
C ASP A 7 8.55 8.29 -5.86
N ALA A 8 7.73 7.38 -6.39
CA ALA A 8 7.98 5.95 -6.31
C ALA A 8 9.15 5.52 -7.21
N LEU A 9 9.48 6.29 -8.24
CA LEU A 9 10.55 6.00 -9.20
C LEU A 9 11.96 6.24 -8.62
N ASP A 10 12.05 6.95 -7.49
CA ASP A 10 13.30 7.16 -6.77
C ASP A 10 13.81 5.88 -6.07
N TYR A 11 13.03 4.80 -6.06
CA TYR A 11 13.29 3.57 -5.31
C TYR A 11 13.27 2.33 -6.20
N GLN A 12 14.00 1.30 -5.79
CA GLN A 12 13.95 -0.01 -6.43
C GLN A 12 12.62 -0.72 -6.09
N PRO A 13 12.14 -1.63 -6.97
CA PRO A 13 10.88 -2.33 -6.74
C PRO A 13 10.79 -3.09 -5.41
N ASP A 14 11.94 -3.59 -4.91
CA ASP A 14 12.01 -4.32 -3.64
C ASP A 14 12.02 -3.40 -2.41
N GLU A 15 12.49 -2.15 -2.55
CA GLU A 15 12.37 -1.14 -1.50
C GLU A 15 10.90 -0.74 -1.30
N LEU A 16 10.13 -0.69 -2.39
CA LEU A 16 8.69 -0.45 -2.34
C LEU A 16 7.92 -1.57 -1.59
N LEU A 17 8.39 -2.82 -1.63
CA LEU A 17 7.80 -3.91 -0.82
C LEU A 17 7.92 -3.62 0.69
N VAL A 18 9.08 -3.10 1.10
CA VAL A 18 9.33 -2.71 2.50
C VAL A 18 8.40 -1.57 2.90
N PHE A 19 8.16 -0.63 1.99
CA PHE A 19 7.25 0.50 2.22
C PHE A 19 5.80 0.05 2.40
N VAL A 20 5.33 -0.97 1.69
CA VAL A 20 3.99 -1.54 1.92
C VAL A 20 3.87 -2.09 3.36
N ASP A 21 4.85 -2.88 3.83
CA ASP A 21 4.86 -3.41 5.21
C ASP A 21 4.84 -2.28 6.25
N LEU A 22 5.67 -1.25 6.04
CA LEU A 22 5.72 -0.08 6.93
C LEU A 22 4.41 0.70 6.96
N VAL A 23 3.80 0.97 5.80
CA VAL A 23 2.53 1.69 5.69
C VAL A 23 1.40 0.92 6.38
N MET A 24 1.25 -0.36 6.07
CA MET A 24 0.20 -1.21 6.63
C MET A 24 0.31 -1.33 8.16
N LYS A 25 1.53 -1.39 8.71
CA LYS A 25 1.75 -1.36 10.16
C LYS A 25 1.49 0.01 10.77
N HIS A 26 1.91 1.09 10.10
CA HIS A 26 1.76 2.45 10.61
C HIS A 26 0.30 2.85 10.78
N THR A 27 -0.60 2.36 9.93
CA THR A 27 -2.05 2.59 10.09
C THR A 27 -2.68 1.78 11.22
N GLY A 28 -1.95 0.83 11.82
CA GLY A 28 -2.46 -0.09 12.84
C GLY A 28 -3.42 -1.15 12.33
N CYS A 29 -3.74 -1.16 11.03
CA CYS A 29 -4.76 -2.06 10.48
C CYS A 29 -4.32 -3.53 10.53
N VAL A 30 -3.02 -3.80 10.38
CA VAL A 30 -2.45 -5.16 10.46
C VAL A 30 -2.68 -5.77 11.83
N ASP A 31 -2.39 -5.04 12.90
CA ASP A 31 -2.52 -5.53 14.27
C ASP A 31 -3.98 -5.68 14.66
N LEU A 32 -4.81 -4.66 14.35
CA LEU A 32 -6.24 -4.66 14.66
C LEU A 32 -7.03 -5.73 13.88
N CYS A 33 -6.57 -6.09 12.68
CA CYS A 33 -7.14 -7.19 11.89
C CYS A 33 -6.46 -8.55 12.13
N ASN A 34 -5.51 -8.64 13.08
CA ASN A 34 -4.76 -9.87 13.40
C ASN A 34 -4.07 -10.52 12.17
N ILE A 35 -3.48 -9.69 11.30
CA ILE A 35 -2.80 -10.18 10.09
C ILE A 35 -1.35 -10.54 10.44
N PRO A 36 -0.92 -11.82 10.27
CA PRO A 36 0.47 -12.19 10.53
C PRO A 36 1.43 -11.49 9.56
N CYS A 37 2.52 -10.93 10.08
CA CYS A 37 3.53 -10.21 9.29
C CYS A 37 4.07 -11.03 8.11
N GLU A 38 4.30 -12.34 8.30
CA GLU A 38 4.77 -13.21 7.21
C GLU A 38 3.73 -13.37 6.10
N ARG A 39 2.44 -13.45 6.45
CA ARG A 39 1.38 -13.52 5.45
C ARG A 39 1.28 -12.23 4.66
N LEU A 40 1.39 -11.08 5.32
CA LEU A 40 1.39 -9.78 4.66
C LEU A 40 2.54 -9.68 3.66
N ARG A 41 3.76 -10.01 4.07
CA ARG A 41 4.96 -9.94 3.21
C ARG A 41 4.86 -10.88 2.01
N SER A 42 4.47 -12.14 2.23
CA SER A 42 4.27 -13.10 1.13
C SER A 42 3.17 -12.63 0.17
N TRP A 43 2.09 -12.07 0.68
CA TRP A 43 1.02 -11.50 -0.14
C TRP A 43 1.52 -10.30 -0.96
N THR A 44 2.27 -9.37 -0.37
CA THR A 44 2.81 -8.20 -1.09
C THR A 44 3.77 -8.64 -2.21
N CYS A 45 4.63 -9.63 -1.94
CA CYS A 45 5.49 -10.22 -2.96
C CYS A 45 4.66 -10.83 -4.10
N ALA A 46 3.61 -11.59 -3.78
CA ALA A 46 2.73 -12.18 -4.78
C ALA A 46 2.01 -11.11 -5.63
N ALA A 47 1.51 -10.03 -4.99
CA ALA A 47 0.89 -8.92 -5.70
C ALA A 47 1.86 -8.24 -6.67
N LYS A 48 3.08 -7.92 -6.23
CA LYS A 48 4.13 -7.36 -7.10
C LYS A 48 4.40 -8.24 -8.32
N TRP A 49 4.52 -9.55 -8.11
CA TRP A 49 4.82 -10.51 -9.18
C TRP A 49 3.75 -10.61 -10.26
N GLN A 50 2.51 -10.22 -9.95
CA GLN A 50 1.40 -10.26 -10.89
C GLN A 50 1.31 -8.99 -11.76
N TYR A 51 2.00 -7.90 -11.39
CA TYR A 51 2.10 -6.74 -12.26
C TYR A 51 3.03 -7.00 -13.44
N HIS A 52 2.57 -6.65 -14.64
CA HIS A 52 3.35 -6.76 -15.87
C HIS A 52 4.21 -5.50 -16.12
N GLU A 53 5.28 -5.65 -16.92
CA GLU A 53 6.15 -4.54 -17.35
C GLU A 53 5.50 -3.69 -18.46
N ASN A 54 4.30 -3.18 -18.18
CA ASN A 54 3.63 -2.23 -19.07
C ASN A 54 4.24 -0.82 -18.94
N PRO A 55 4.12 0.04 -19.96
CA PRO A 55 4.63 1.41 -19.88
C PRO A 55 4.05 2.26 -18.74
N PHE A 56 2.85 1.93 -18.25
CA PHE A 56 2.16 2.69 -17.21
C PHE A 56 1.54 1.80 -16.12
N HIS A 57 0.59 0.91 -16.47
CA HIS A 57 -0.07 -0.01 -15.52
C HIS A 57 0.88 -1.14 -15.08
N ASN A 58 1.85 -0.79 -14.24
CA ASN A 58 2.91 -1.63 -13.70
C ASN A 58 3.00 -1.47 -12.16
N TRP A 59 3.96 -2.15 -11.53
CA TRP A 59 4.14 -2.12 -10.07
C TRP A 59 4.28 -0.71 -9.49
N TYR A 60 4.98 0.20 -10.20
CA TYR A 60 5.15 1.58 -9.73
C TYR A 60 3.83 2.33 -9.70
N HIS A 61 2.97 2.15 -10.71
CA HIS A 61 1.63 2.74 -10.71
C HIS A 61 0.77 2.19 -9.58
N GLY A 62 0.68 0.87 -9.43
CA GLY A 62 -0.04 0.24 -8.32
C GLY A 62 0.42 0.74 -6.95
N PHE A 63 1.74 0.84 -6.74
CA PHE A 63 2.31 1.40 -5.53
C PHE A 63 2.01 2.90 -5.35
N SER A 64 2.02 3.68 -6.42
CA SER A 64 1.74 5.13 -6.37
C SER A 64 0.30 5.40 -5.93
N VAL A 65 -0.66 4.60 -6.42
CA VAL A 65 -2.06 4.68 -5.98
C VAL A 65 -2.19 4.28 -4.50
N PHE A 66 -1.51 3.20 -4.08
CA PHE A 66 -1.43 2.81 -2.67
C PHE A 66 -0.86 3.93 -1.78
N GLN A 67 0.24 4.56 -2.19
CA GLN A 67 0.87 5.66 -1.45
C GLN A 67 -0.03 6.90 -1.40
N MET A 68 -0.77 7.22 -2.46
CA MET A 68 -1.75 8.30 -2.45
C MET A 68 -2.90 8.03 -1.47
N CYS A 69 -3.46 6.82 -1.44
CA CYS A 69 -4.48 6.45 -0.46
C CYS A 69 -3.94 6.57 0.98
N TYR A 70 -2.70 6.13 1.20
CA TYR A 70 -2.02 6.33 2.49
C TYR A 70 -1.86 7.80 2.86
N TYR A 71 -1.43 8.66 1.93
CA TYR A 71 -1.35 10.11 2.14
C TYR A 71 -2.71 10.69 2.56
N GLN A 72 -3.78 10.34 1.85
CA GLN A 72 -5.14 10.80 2.16
C GLN A 72 -5.60 10.36 3.56
N LEU A 73 -5.31 9.11 3.96
CA LEU A 73 -5.60 8.63 5.32
C LEU A 73 -4.89 9.46 6.41
N HIS A 74 -3.76 10.10 6.11
CA HIS A 74 -2.99 10.90 7.06
C HIS A 74 -3.38 12.37 7.08
N THR A 75 -3.82 12.92 5.94
CA THR A 75 -4.10 14.36 5.81
C THR A 75 -5.57 14.72 5.93
N ALA A 76 -6.47 13.76 5.73
CA ALA A 76 -7.91 13.95 5.91
C ALA A 76 -8.37 13.36 7.25
N PRO A 77 -9.45 13.89 7.87
CA PRO A 77 -10.01 13.38 9.12
C PRO A 77 -10.81 12.07 8.89
N LEU A 78 -10.16 11.06 8.29
CA LEU A 78 -10.79 9.78 7.94
C LEU A 78 -10.73 8.76 9.07
N GLN A 79 -9.88 8.98 10.07
CA GLN A 79 -9.73 8.13 11.26
C GLN A 79 -11.03 8.04 12.10
N ASP A 80 -11.90 9.04 12.01
CA ASP A 80 -13.21 9.06 12.70
C ASP A 80 -14.32 8.36 11.90
N VAL A 81 -14.02 7.97 10.66
CA VAL A 81 -15.00 7.43 9.69
C VAL A 81 -14.69 5.98 9.35
N PHE A 82 -13.42 5.63 9.18
CA PHE A 82 -12.99 4.29 8.78
C PHE A 82 -12.59 3.43 9.98
N SER A 83 -13.10 2.20 9.98
CA SER A 83 -12.58 1.14 10.84
C SER A 83 -11.22 0.64 10.34
N ALA A 84 -10.51 -0.12 11.18
CA ALA A 84 -9.27 -0.79 10.77
C ALA A 84 -9.47 -1.69 9.54
N LEU A 85 -10.63 -2.34 9.43
CA LEU A 85 -10.94 -3.19 8.28
C LEU A 85 -11.16 -2.37 7.00
N ASP A 86 -11.79 -1.20 7.10
CA ASP A 86 -11.98 -0.29 5.95
C ASP A 86 -10.64 0.23 5.45
N VAL A 87 -9.74 0.61 6.37
CA VAL A 87 -8.37 1.04 6.05
C VAL A 87 -7.59 -0.09 5.39
N PHE A 88 -7.65 -1.31 5.93
CA PHE A 88 -6.99 -2.47 5.34
C PHE A 88 -7.53 -2.78 3.94
N GLY A 89 -8.86 -2.75 3.78
CA GLY A 89 -9.53 -2.96 2.50
C GLY A 89 -9.14 -1.91 1.47
N LEU A 90 -9.12 -0.62 1.83
CA LEU A 90 -8.69 0.47 0.96
C LEU A 90 -7.25 0.30 0.48
N LEU A 91 -6.33 -0.05 1.39
CA LEU A 91 -4.93 -0.23 1.08
C LEU A 91 -4.68 -1.48 0.22
N ILE A 92 -5.38 -2.59 0.47
CA ILE A 92 -5.33 -3.76 -0.40
C ILE A 92 -5.90 -3.44 -1.78
N ALA A 93 -7.07 -2.81 -1.84
CA ALA A 93 -7.74 -2.48 -3.09
C ALA A 93 -6.88 -1.54 -3.94
N SER A 94 -6.30 -0.50 -3.34
CA SER A 94 -5.42 0.43 -4.06
C SER A 94 -4.17 -0.24 -4.62
N LEU A 95 -3.53 -1.14 -3.87
CA LEU A 95 -2.34 -1.85 -4.35
C LEU A 95 -2.66 -2.86 -5.46
N CYS A 96 -3.86 -3.45 -5.46
CA CYS A 96 -4.23 -4.54 -6.37
C CYS A 96 -5.19 -4.15 -7.51
N HIS A 97 -5.60 -2.89 -7.64
CA HIS A 97 -6.69 -2.50 -8.55
C HIS A 97 -6.43 -2.76 -10.04
N ASP A 98 -5.16 -2.86 -10.44
CA ASP A 98 -4.70 -3.06 -11.82
C ASP A 98 -3.95 -4.41 -12.01
N LEU A 99 -4.16 -5.38 -11.11
CA LEU A 99 -3.68 -6.77 -11.29
C LEU A 99 -4.45 -7.51 -12.40
#